data_AF-A0A0M9E848-F1
#
_entry.id   AF-A0A0M9E848-F1
#
_cell.length_a   1.000
_cell.length_b   1.000
_cell.length_c   1.000
_cell.angle_alpha   90.00
_cell.angle_beta   90.00
_cell.angle_gamma   90.00
#
_symmetry.space_group_name_H-M   'P 1'
#
loop_
_entity.id
_entity.type
_entity.pdbx_description
1 polymer ?
#
loop_
_entity_poly.entity_id
_entity_poly.type
_entity_poly.pdbx_seq_one_letter_code
_entity_poly.pdbx_strand_id
1 'polypeptide(L)'
;MIFKNLKRKIKKQLLLTINYLFNYPLIFKLIGIVNQRLKWIENIFIAYPASRAYAEAYAYGRFYPKMKWTPWLAALLKHEKSFGIMMVISGTEEDFHNPANIANLRLMVKRTEYIAKLLGISQITYSGVLPGILYKHCIRQSFIEADITIQAILSSEKQIQAKLGYPSNVPFIILGNKGFIGTRLTPRLHGREFYPIDSQSPDIANI
;
A
#
# COMPACT_ATOMS: atom_id res chain seq x y z
N MET A 1 -12.48 -21.36 -24.96
CA MET A 1 -12.04 -19.94 -24.84
C MET A 1 -13.19 -18.98 -24.47
N ILE A 2 -14.41 -19.19 -24.98
CA ILE A 2 -15.59 -18.30 -24.80
C ILE A 2 -16.03 -18.16 -23.33
N PHE A 3 -16.09 -19.26 -22.57
CA PHE A 3 -16.53 -19.25 -21.16
C PHE A 3 -15.60 -18.46 -20.21
N LYS A 4 -14.28 -18.43 -20.46
CA LYS A 4 -13.32 -17.64 -19.65
C LYS A 4 -13.55 -16.13 -19.82
N ASN A 5 -13.88 -15.71 -21.04
CA ASN A 5 -14.18 -14.31 -21.33
C ASN A 5 -15.51 -13.85 -20.72
N LEU A 6 -16.52 -14.72 -20.68
CA LEU A 6 -17.81 -14.42 -20.06
C LEU A 6 -17.71 -14.27 -18.53
N LYS A 7 -17.03 -15.21 -17.84
CA LYS A 7 -16.78 -15.10 -16.39
C LYS A 7 -16.04 -13.83 -16.02
N ARG A 8 -15.04 -13.42 -16.83
CA ARG A 8 -14.30 -12.18 -16.62
C ARG A 8 -15.19 -10.94 -16.76
N LYS A 9 -16.06 -10.89 -17.78
CA LYS A 9 -17.01 -9.78 -17.98
C LYS A 9 -18.01 -9.68 -16.82
N ILE A 10 -18.58 -10.80 -16.36
CA ILE A 10 -19.51 -10.82 -15.22
C ILE A 10 -18.82 -10.31 -13.95
N LYS A 11 -17.60 -10.80 -13.64
CA LYS A 11 -16.84 -10.35 -12.47
C LYS A 11 -16.57 -8.85 -12.51
N LYS A 12 -16.15 -8.33 -13.67
CA LYS A 12 -15.91 -6.88 -13.81
C LYS A 12 -17.21 -6.08 -13.66
N GLN A 13 -18.33 -6.54 -14.23
CA GLN A 13 -19.62 -5.85 -14.09
C GLN A 13 -20.12 -5.84 -12.64
N LEU A 14 -20.00 -6.97 -11.93
CA LEU A 14 -20.33 -7.06 -10.52
C LEU A 14 -19.49 -6.08 -9.68
N LEU A 15 -18.18 -6.00 -9.94
CA LEU A 15 -17.30 -5.03 -9.27
C LEU A 15 -17.72 -3.59 -9.55
N LEU A 16 -18.13 -3.26 -10.78
CA LEU A 16 -18.65 -1.92 -11.09
C LEU A 16 -19.93 -1.61 -10.30
N THR A 17 -20.88 -2.54 -10.26
CA THR A 17 -22.14 -2.35 -9.53
C THR A 17 -21.87 -2.18 -8.03
N ILE A 18 -21.02 -3.02 -7.46
CA ILE A 18 -20.56 -2.90 -6.06
C ILE A 18 -19.93 -1.53 -5.86
N ASN A 19 -19.01 -1.10 -6.71
CA ASN A 19 -18.36 0.21 -6.55
C ASN A 19 -19.32 1.39 -6.74
N TYR A 20 -20.38 1.24 -7.51
CA TYR A 20 -21.41 2.26 -7.62
C TYR A 20 -22.20 2.37 -6.30
N LEU A 21 -22.58 1.24 -5.70
CA LEU A 21 -23.22 1.20 -4.39
C LEU A 21 -22.30 1.73 -3.30
N PHE A 22 -21.07 1.23 -3.24
CA PHE A 22 -20.06 1.62 -2.26
C PHE A 22 -19.41 2.99 -2.55
N ASN A 23 -19.85 3.75 -3.55
CA ASN A 23 -19.48 5.16 -3.69
C ASN A 23 -20.38 6.10 -2.87
N TYR A 24 -21.41 5.58 -2.21
CA TYR A 24 -22.28 6.37 -1.34
C TYR A 24 -21.77 6.33 0.10
N PRO A 25 -21.39 7.49 0.71
CA PRO A 25 -20.93 7.57 2.09
C PRO A 25 -21.87 6.92 3.11
N LEU A 26 -23.17 6.87 2.78
CA LEU A 26 -24.20 6.23 3.59
C LEU A 26 -23.92 4.74 3.82
N ILE A 27 -23.50 4.00 2.79
CA ILE A 27 -23.25 2.56 2.92
C ILE A 27 -22.06 2.32 3.86
N PHE A 28 -20.96 3.06 3.67
CA PHE A 28 -19.81 2.97 4.58
C PHE A 28 -20.18 3.34 6.01
N LYS A 29 -21.02 4.36 6.21
CA LYS A 29 -21.50 4.74 7.54
C LYS A 29 -22.32 3.63 8.20
N LEU A 30 -23.23 2.99 7.47
CA LEU A 30 -24.03 1.87 7.99
C LEU A 30 -23.14 0.68 8.38
N ILE A 31 -22.21 0.30 7.51
CA ILE A 31 -21.23 -0.76 7.81
C ILE A 31 -20.38 -0.37 9.00
N GLY A 32 -19.97 0.91 9.09
CA GLY A 32 -19.18 1.43 10.20
C GLY A 32 -19.89 1.37 11.54
N ILE A 33 -21.19 1.67 11.60
CA ILE A 33 -21.98 1.53 12.84
C ILE A 33 -21.94 0.08 13.34
N VAL A 34 -22.07 -0.90 12.44
CA VAL A 34 -21.96 -2.32 12.79
C VAL A 34 -20.52 -2.68 13.18
N ASN A 35 -19.53 -2.19 12.44
CA ASN A 35 -18.11 -2.45 12.70
C ASN A 35 -17.66 -1.87 14.05
N GLN A 36 -18.20 -0.73 14.49
CA GLN A 36 -17.86 -0.16 15.81
C GLN A 36 -18.25 -1.09 16.97
N ARG A 37 -19.29 -1.91 16.79
CA ARG A 37 -19.72 -2.90 17.79
C ARG A 37 -18.96 -4.21 17.67
N LEU A 38 -18.80 -4.73 16.46
CA LEU A 38 -18.24 -6.06 16.23
C LEU A 38 -16.72 -6.09 16.07
N LYS A 39 -16.12 -4.95 15.68
CA LYS A 39 -14.69 -4.77 15.36
C LYS A 39 -14.11 -5.83 14.42
N TRP A 40 -14.96 -6.40 13.57
CA TRP A 40 -14.61 -7.44 12.60
C TRP A 40 -13.84 -6.93 11.38
N ILE A 41 -13.77 -5.61 11.14
CA ILE A 41 -12.98 -5.01 10.05
C ILE A 41 -11.96 -4.06 10.66
N GLU A 42 -10.67 -4.37 10.47
CA GLU A 42 -9.60 -3.71 11.22
C GLU A 42 -8.67 -2.85 10.35
N ASN A 43 -8.60 -3.13 9.04
CA ASN A 43 -7.67 -2.45 8.15
C ASN A 43 -8.28 -2.13 6.79
N ILE A 44 -7.78 -1.06 6.18
CA ILE A 44 -7.91 -0.79 4.73
C ILE A 44 -6.53 -0.96 4.11
N PHE A 45 -6.44 -1.79 3.07
CA PHE A 45 -5.25 -1.96 2.26
C PHE A 45 -5.46 -1.32 0.88
N ILE A 46 -4.60 -0.36 0.52
CA ILE A 46 -4.61 0.32 -0.77
C ILE A 46 -3.60 -0.34 -1.70
N ALA A 47 -4.12 -0.97 -2.75
CA ALA A 47 -3.34 -1.60 -3.80
C ALA A 47 -3.36 -0.77 -5.09
N TYR A 48 -2.27 -0.87 -5.86
CA TYR A 48 -2.17 -0.28 -7.20
C TYR A 48 -1.51 -1.28 -8.17
N PRO A 49 -1.76 -1.14 -9.48
CA PRO A 49 -1.16 -2.01 -10.49
C PRO A 49 0.32 -1.68 -10.70
N ALA A 50 1.18 -2.71 -10.74
CA ALA A 50 2.59 -2.54 -11.05
C ALA A 50 2.84 -2.00 -12.47
N SER A 51 1.91 -2.23 -13.41
CA SER A 51 1.98 -1.70 -14.77
C SER A 51 0.59 -1.40 -15.34
N ARG A 52 0.54 -0.55 -16.36
CA ARG A 52 -0.71 -0.24 -17.08
C ARG A 52 -1.38 -1.48 -17.67
N ALA A 53 -0.58 -2.42 -18.21
CA ALA A 53 -1.09 -3.68 -18.73
C ALA A 53 -1.81 -4.50 -17.64
N TYR A 54 -1.28 -4.50 -16.41
CA TYR A 54 -1.92 -5.15 -15.28
C TYR A 54 -3.24 -4.46 -14.92
N ALA A 55 -3.24 -3.13 -14.90
CA ALA A 55 -4.42 -2.32 -14.61
C ALA A 55 -5.59 -2.59 -15.59
N GLU A 56 -5.30 -2.68 -16.89
CA GLU A 56 -6.30 -2.95 -17.94
C GLU A 56 -6.91 -4.36 -17.87
N ALA A 57 -6.18 -5.32 -17.32
CA ALA A 57 -6.70 -6.67 -17.08
C ALA A 57 -7.87 -6.67 -16.07
N TYR A 58 -7.84 -5.76 -15.08
CA TYR A 58 -8.78 -5.75 -13.95
C TYR A 58 -9.77 -4.58 -13.97
N ALA A 59 -9.42 -3.43 -14.55
CA ALA A 59 -10.32 -2.30 -14.71
C ALA A 59 -11.05 -2.35 -16.07
N TYR A 60 -12.17 -1.65 -16.17
CA TYR A 60 -12.74 -1.26 -17.47
C TYR A 60 -12.09 0.05 -17.91
N GLY A 61 -11.54 0.10 -19.13
CA GLY A 61 -10.78 1.26 -19.63
C GLY A 61 -11.50 2.61 -19.46
N ARG A 62 -12.84 2.64 -19.62
CA ARG A 62 -13.65 3.86 -19.44
C ARG A 62 -13.60 4.44 -18.02
N PHE A 63 -13.37 3.61 -17.00
CA PHE A 63 -13.30 4.05 -15.60
C PHE A 63 -11.88 4.32 -15.12
N TYR A 64 -10.87 4.03 -15.95
CA TYR A 64 -9.47 4.19 -15.62
C TYR A 64 -9.11 5.60 -15.12
N PRO A 65 -9.54 6.69 -15.79
CA PRO A 65 -9.19 8.03 -15.30
C PRO A 65 -9.81 8.35 -13.94
N LYS A 66 -11.03 7.85 -13.69
CA LYS A 66 -11.75 8.07 -12.43
C LYS A 66 -11.14 7.27 -11.27
N MET A 67 -10.71 6.04 -11.53
CA MET A 67 -10.10 5.13 -10.56
C MET A 67 -8.65 5.51 -10.21
N LYS A 68 -8.02 6.38 -10.99
CA LYS A 68 -6.60 6.71 -10.84
C LYS A 68 -6.24 7.24 -9.46
N TRP A 69 -7.11 8.11 -8.93
CA TRP A 69 -6.93 8.80 -7.64
C TRP A 69 -8.12 8.62 -6.70
N THR A 70 -8.96 7.62 -6.97
CA THR A 70 -10.14 7.31 -6.18
C THR A 70 -10.02 5.85 -5.75
N PRO A 71 -9.92 5.55 -4.45
CA PRO A 71 -9.92 4.18 -3.96
C PRO A 71 -11.25 3.49 -4.25
N TRP A 72 -11.21 2.34 -4.91
CA TRP A 72 -12.38 1.55 -5.27
C TRP A 72 -12.35 0.22 -4.53
N LEU A 73 -13.48 -0.21 -3.99
CA LEU A 73 -13.58 -1.49 -3.30
C LEU A 73 -13.28 -2.64 -4.29
N ALA A 74 -12.29 -3.46 -3.96
CA ALA A 74 -11.87 -4.58 -4.79
C ALA A 74 -12.18 -5.94 -4.15
N ALA A 75 -11.88 -6.08 -2.85
CA ALA A 75 -12.05 -7.34 -2.15
C ALA A 75 -12.13 -7.15 -0.63
N LEU A 76 -12.58 -8.20 0.06
CA LEU A 76 -12.36 -8.40 1.49
C LEU A 76 -11.20 -9.37 1.68
N LEU A 77 -10.27 -9.02 2.54
CA LEU A 77 -9.14 -9.85 2.95
C LEU A 77 -9.52 -10.55 4.26
N LYS A 78 -9.42 -11.87 4.32
CA LYS A 78 -9.66 -12.59 5.57
C LYS A 78 -8.34 -12.74 6.34
N HIS A 79 -8.32 -12.25 7.57
CA HIS A 79 -7.29 -12.53 8.56
C HIS A 79 -7.81 -13.57 9.56
N GLU A 80 -6.96 -14.05 10.47
CA GLU A 80 -7.33 -15.12 11.41
C GLU A 80 -8.54 -14.75 12.29
N LYS A 81 -8.63 -13.49 12.74
CA LYS A 81 -9.66 -13.01 13.67
C LYS A 81 -10.51 -11.85 13.13
N SER A 82 -10.17 -11.31 11.96
CA SER A 82 -10.77 -10.10 11.42
C SER A 82 -10.72 -10.09 9.89
N PHE A 83 -11.32 -9.07 9.30
CA PHE A 83 -11.28 -8.78 7.88
C PHE A 83 -10.54 -7.47 7.61
N GLY A 84 -9.87 -7.43 6.47
CA GLY A 84 -9.35 -6.22 5.85
C GLY A 84 -10.20 -5.85 4.62
N ILE A 85 -10.23 -4.57 4.28
CA ILE A 85 -10.82 -4.11 3.04
C ILE A 85 -9.69 -3.80 2.06
N MET A 86 -9.67 -4.50 0.93
CA MET A 86 -8.78 -4.15 -0.17
C MET A 86 -9.48 -3.13 -1.07
N MET A 87 -8.88 -1.97 -1.19
CA MET A 87 -9.26 -0.96 -2.17
C MET A 87 -8.15 -0.80 -3.21
N VAL A 88 -8.53 -0.51 -4.45
CA VAL A 88 -7.60 -0.35 -5.57
C VAL A 88 -7.70 1.03 -6.18
N ILE A 89 -6.55 1.53 -6.62
CA ILE A 89 -6.44 2.68 -7.54
C ILE A 89 -5.81 2.21 -8.84
N SER A 90 -6.02 2.94 -9.93
CA SER A 90 -5.37 2.63 -11.23
C SER A 90 -4.11 3.46 -11.51
N GLY A 91 -3.69 4.32 -10.56
CA GLY A 91 -2.41 5.01 -10.66
C GLY A 91 -1.23 4.04 -10.65
N THR A 92 -0.17 4.36 -11.37
CA THR A 92 1.07 3.57 -11.44
C THR A 92 2.21 4.27 -10.71
N GLU A 93 3.37 3.61 -10.59
CA GLU A 93 4.56 4.22 -9.98
C GLU A 93 5.02 5.48 -10.72
N GLU A 94 4.94 5.49 -12.06
CA GLU A 94 5.19 6.68 -12.89
C GLU A 94 4.31 7.86 -12.47
N ASP A 95 3.03 7.60 -12.20
CA ASP A 95 2.09 8.63 -11.79
C ASP A 95 2.43 9.21 -10.42
N PHE A 96 2.94 8.38 -9.51
CA PHE A 96 3.27 8.76 -8.13
C PHE A 96 4.57 9.56 -8.06
N HIS A 97 5.50 9.34 -8.99
CA HIS A 97 6.76 10.06 -9.09
C HIS A 97 6.61 11.42 -9.79
N ASN A 98 5.54 11.63 -10.55
CA ASN A 98 5.28 12.90 -11.23
C ASN A 98 4.87 13.99 -10.22
N PRO A 99 5.66 15.08 -10.05
CA PRO A 99 5.34 16.16 -9.11
C PRO A 99 3.98 16.83 -9.34
N ALA A 100 3.49 16.87 -10.59
CA ALA A 100 2.18 17.44 -10.91
C ALA A 100 1.01 16.67 -10.25
N ASN A 101 1.23 15.42 -9.82
CA ASN A 101 0.23 14.57 -9.21
C ASN A 101 0.21 14.60 -7.67
N ILE A 102 1.07 15.39 -7.01
CA ILE A 102 1.14 15.44 -5.54
C ILE A 102 -0.22 15.81 -4.91
N ALA A 103 -0.95 16.77 -5.52
CA ALA A 103 -2.28 17.14 -5.05
C ALA A 103 -3.27 15.97 -5.14
N ASN A 104 -3.17 15.16 -6.20
CA ASN A 104 -4.00 13.97 -6.40
C ASN A 104 -3.66 12.86 -5.39
N LEU A 105 -2.38 12.64 -5.09
CA LEU A 105 -1.95 11.73 -4.02
C LEU A 105 -2.53 12.13 -2.67
N ARG A 106 -2.44 13.42 -2.31
CA ARG A 106 -3.02 13.95 -1.08
C ARG A 106 -4.54 13.76 -1.03
N LEU A 107 -5.22 13.97 -2.16
CA LEU A 107 -6.66 13.75 -2.26
C LEU A 107 -7.03 12.27 -2.11
N MET A 108 -6.26 11.36 -2.71
CA MET A 108 -6.43 9.91 -2.57
C MET A 108 -6.30 9.50 -1.10
N VAL A 109 -5.26 9.97 -0.40
CA VAL A 109 -5.07 9.69 1.04
C VAL A 109 -6.24 10.21 1.87
N LYS A 110 -6.66 11.47 1.66
CA LYS A 110 -7.82 12.05 2.36
C LYS A 110 -9.11 11.26 2.15
N ARG A 111 -9.34 10.77 0.92
CA ARG A 111 -10.51 9.92 0.61
C ARG A 111 -10.44 8.59 1.35
N THR A 112 -9.28 7.95 1.37
CA THR A 112 -9.08 6.70 2.11
C THR A 112 -9.29 6.90 3.61
N GLU A 113 -8.74 7.97 4.19
CA GLU A 113 -8.92 8.31 5.60
C GLU A 113 -10.37 8.62 5.94
N TYR A 114 -11.08 9.30 5.05
CA TYR A 114 -12.52 9.52 5.21
C TYR A 114 -13.30 8.21 5.22
N ILE A 115 -13.01 7.29 4.29
CA ILE A 115 -13.63 5.96 4.26
C ILE A 115 -13.30 5.18 5.54
N ALA A 116 -12.04 5.18 5.99
CA ALA A 116 -11.62 4.54 7.22
C ALA A 116 -12.40 5.09 8.43
N LYS A 117 -12.53 6.41 8.53
CA LYS A 117 -13.31 7.09 9.57
C LYS A 117 -14.77 6.66 9.54
N LEU A 118 -15.40 6.63 8.37
CA LEU A 118 -16.80 6.18 8.22
C LEU A 118 -16.97 4.73 8.69
N LEU A 119 -15.99 3.88 8.44
CA LEU A 119 -16.00 2.47 8.81
C LEU A 119 -15.55 2.20 10.25
N GLY A 120 -15.04 3.19 10.98
CA GLY A 120 -14.46 2.99 12.30
C GLY A 120 -13.15 2.18 12.28
N ILE A 121 -12.40 2.27 11.19
CA ILE A 121 -11.12 1.56 10.98
C ILE A 121 -9.97 2.49 11.38
N SER A 122 -9.03 1.98 12.19
CA SER A 122 -7.87 2.73 12.66
C SER A 122 -6.61 2.52 11.81
N GLN A 123 -6.54 1.44 11.03
CA GLN A 123 -5.35 1.10 10.25
C GLN A 123 -5.58 1.24 8.75
N ILE A 124 -4.68 1.95 8.09
CA ILE A 124 -4.63 2.08 6.64
C ILE A 124 -3.22 1.71 6.22
N THR A 125 -3.11 0.77 5.29
CA THR A 125 -1.85 0.34 4.74
C THR A 125 -1.80 0.55 3.22
N TYR A 126 -0.60 0.75 2.68
CA TYR A 126 -0.38 1.00 1.26
C TYR A 126 0.61 -0.02 0.68
N SER A 127 0.33 -0.51 -0.54
CA SER A 127 1.20 -1.45 -1.23
C SER A 127 2.46 -0.77 -1.78
N GLY A 128 3.50 -1.57 -2.02
CA GLY A 128 4.63 -1.20 -2.88
C GLY A 128 5.39 0.05 -2.43
N VAL A 129 5.66 0.97 -3.36
CA VAL A 129 6.46 2.18 -3.09
C VAL A 129 5.65 3.32 -2.47
N LEU A 130 4.31 3.22 -2.44
CA LEU A 130 3.43 4.30 -1.97
C LEU A 130 3.77 4.78 -0.55
N PRO A 131 4.00 3.94 0.47
CA PRO A 131 4.39 4.42 1.80
C PRO A 131 5.60 5.36 1.76
N GLY A 132 6.63 4.99 1.00
CA GLY A 132 7.85 5.79 0.84
C GLY A 132 7.60 7.12 0.11
N ILE A 133 6.78 7.10 -0.94
CA ILE A 133 6.42 8.32 -1.69
C ILE A 133 5.58 9.27 -0.82
N LEU A 134 4.58 8.74 -0.12
CA LEU A 134 3.72 9.53 0.77
C LEU A 134 4.53 10.14 1.93
N TYR A 135 5.51 9.40 2.45
CA TYR A 135 6.46 9.90 3.44
C TYR A 135 7.32 11.03 2.87
N LYS A 136 7.94 10.82 1.71
CA LYS A 136 8.81 11.80 1.05
C LYS A 136 8.10 13.14 0.81
N HIS A 137 6.83 13.10 0.43
CA HIS A 137 6.03 14.30 0.17
C HIS A 137 5.30 14.85 1.41
N CYS A 138 5.63 14.36 2.62
CA CYS A 138 5.00 14.78 3.87
C CYS A 138 3.46 14.68 3.85
N ILE A 139 2.91 13.75 3.06
CA ILE A 139 1.46 13.52 2.98
C ILE A 139 1.02 12.69 4.19
N ARG A 140 1.85 11.75 4.62
CA ARG A 140 1.64 10.93 5.82
C ARG A 140 3.00 10.56 6.41
N GLN A 141 3.14 10.63 7.73
CA GLN A 141 4.43 10.49 8.41
C GLN A 141 4.60 9.16 9.14
N SER A 142 3.50 8.51 9.51
CA SER A 142 3.49 7.23 10.24
C SER A 142 2.95 6.10 9.39
N PHE A 143 3.71 5.01 9.31
CA PHE A 143 3.36 3.78 8.60
C PHE A 143 3.81 2.59 9.45
N ILE A 144 2.87 1.74 9.82
CA ILE A 144 3.15 0.51 10.57
C ILE A 144 3.93 -0.49 9.70
N GLU A 145 3.77 -0.39 8.38
CA GLU A 145 4.42 -1.25 7.39
C GLU A 145 5.93 -1.14 7.46
N ALA A 146 6.47 0.06 7.74
CA ALA A 146 7.90 0.24 7.88
C ALA A 146 8.46 -0.60 9.03
N ASP A 147 7.80 -0.59 10.19
CA ASP A 147 8.23 -1.34 11.36
C ASP A 147 8.09 -2.85 11.14
N ILE A 148 6.98 -3.30 10.52
CA ILE A 148 6.77 -4.70 10.17
C ILE A 148 7.86 -5.19 9.20
N THR A 149 8.17 -4.41 8.15
CA THR A 149 9.23 -4.75 7.19
C THR A 149 10.59 -4.85 7.88
N ILE A 150 10.90 -3.95 8.80
CA ILE A 150 12.17 -3.97 9.53
C ILE A 150 12.27 -5.20 10.44
N GLN A 151 11.20 -5.54 11.15
CA GLN A 151 11.17 -6.77 11.96
C GLN A 151 11.35 -8.01 11.10
N ALA A 152 10.72 -8.06 9.92
CA ALA A 152 10.90 -9.15 8.98
C ALA A 152 12.36 -9.27 8.52
N ILE A 153 13.02 -8.16 8.14
CA ILE A 153 14.43 -8.14 7.76
C ILE A 153 15.32 -8.70 8.88
N LEU A 154 15.16 -8.20 10.10
CA LEU A 154 15.97 -8.61 11.26
C LEU A 154 15.72 -10.09 11.64
N SER A 155 14.48 -10.56 11.51
CA SER A 155 14.14 -11.96 11.78
C SER A 155 14.70 -12.90 10.70
N SER A 156 14.56 -12.53 9.43
CA SER A 156 15.10 -13.30 8.30
C SER A 156 16.62 -13.37 8.36
N GLU A 157 17.30 -12.29 8.73
CA GLU A 157 18.75 -12.29 8.89
C GLU A 157 19.21 -13.28 9.98
N LYS A 158 18.60 -13.25 11.16
CA LYS A 158 18.90 -14.23 12.24
C LYS A 158 18.69 -15.67 11.77
N GLN A 159 17.63 -15.93 11.01
CA GLN A 159 17.37 -17.27 10.46
C GLN A 159 18.44 -17.70 9.46
N ILE A 160 18.89 -16.79 8.58
CA ILE A 160 19.95 -17.06 7.61
C ILE A 160 21.28 -17.33 8.34
N GLN A 161 21.63 -16.52 9.35
CA GLN A 161 22.83 -16.73 10.15
C GLN A 161 22.83 -18.10 10.81
N ALA A 162 21.74 -18.46 11.49
CA ALA A 162 21.61 -19.76 12.16
C ALA A 162 21.68 -20.93 11.16
N LYS A 163 21.03 -20.78 10.00
CA LYS A 163 20.99 -21.82 8.96
C LYS A 163 22.34 -22.04 8.28
N LEU A 164 23.12 -20.99 8.08
CA LEU A 164 24.40 -21.03 7.38
C LEU A 164 25.61 -21.09 8.33
N GLY A 165 25.38 -21.06 9.64
CA GLY A 165 26.44 -21.09 10.66
C GLY A 165 27.30 -19.82 10.66
N TYR A 166 26.76 -18.69 10.22
CA TYR A 166 27.49 -17.43 10.24
C TYR A 166 27.58 -16.85 11.66
N PRO A 167 28.67 -16.14 11.99
CA PRO A 167 28.80 -15.51 13.30
C PRO A 167 27.83 -14.34 13.44
N SER A 168 27.50 -13.96 14.69
CA SER A 168 26.50 -12.92 14.98
C SER A 168 26.94 -11.51 14.54
N ASN A 169 28.24 -11.30 14.32
CA ASN A 169 28.85 -10.02 13.96
C ASN A 169 29.01 -9.81 12.44
N VAL A 170 28.35 -10.60 11.59
CA VAL A 170 28.40 -10.40 10.14
C VAL A 170 28.00 -8.97 9.79
N PRO A 171 28.84 -8.24 9.02
CA PRO A 171 28.51 -6.88 8.61
C PRO A 171 27.29 -6.83 7.68
N PHE A 172 26.52 -5.75 7.78
CA PHE A 172 25.39 -5.48 6.89
C PHE A 172 25.85 -4.69 5.67
N ILE A 173 25.34 -5.01 4.49
CA ILE A 173 25.36 -4.09 3.35
C ILE A 173 23.94 -3.59 3.14
N ILE A 174 23.73 -2.29 3.28
CA ILE A 174 22.40 -1.67 3.19
C ILE A 174 22.32 -0.88 1.88
N LEU A 175 21.63 -1.45 0.89
CA LEU A 175 21.31 -0.75 -0.35
C LEU A 175 20.08 0.13 -0.13
N GLY A 176 20.19 1.44 -0.34
CA GLY A 176 19.12 2.41 -0.10
C GLY A 176 18.98 2.81 1.38
N ASN A 177 20.09 2.99 2.08
CA ASN A 177 20.14 3.43 3.47
C ASN A 177 19.41 4.77 3.72
N LYS A 178 19.46 5.72 2.78
CA LYS A 178 18.70 6.99 2.85
C LYS A 178 17.21 6.83 2.51
N GLY A 179 16.78 5.63 2.12
CA GLY A 179 15.41 5.31 1.78
C GLY A 179 14.48 5.21 2.99
N PHE A 180 13.20 5.02 2.68
CA PHE A 180 12.12 4.95 3.67
C PHE A 180 12.33 3.87 4.74
N ILE A 181 12.79 2.67 4.34
CA ILE A 181 13.12 1.57 5.24
C ILE A 181 14.52 1.72 5.83
N GLY A 182 15.52 2.04 4.99
CA GLY A 182 16.92 2.16 5.40
C GLY A 182 17.12 3.10 6.59
N THR A 183 16.56 4.31 6.51
CA THR A 183 16.67 5.35 7.56
C THR A 183 16.12 4.89 8.92
N ARG A 184 15.20 3.94 8.92
CA ARG A 184 14.58 3.37 10.13
C ARG A 184 15.25 2.06 10.57
N LEU A 185 15.87 1.33 9.66
CA LEU A 185 16.61 0.09 9.96
C LEU A 185 17.91 0.42 10.69
N THR A 186 18.66 1.42 10.21
CA THR A 186 20.00 1.74 10.69
C THR A 186 20.09 2.02 12.20
N PRO A 187 19.18 2.79 12.82
CA PRO A 187 19.17 2.96 14.28
C PRO A 187 19.02 1.64 15.07
N ARG A 188 18.41 0.61 14.46
CA ARG A 188 18.21 -0.72 15.09
C ARG A 188 19.40 -1.67 14.89
N LEU A 189 20.40 -1.25 14.13
CA LEU A 189 21.66 -1.97 13.95
C LEU A 189 22.77 -1.42 14.86
N HIS A 190 22.43 -0.62 15.88
CA HIS A 190 23.40 -0.05 16.80
C HIS A 190 24.34 -1.12 17.40
N GLY A 191 25.65 -0.88 17.32
CA GLY A 191 26.68 -1.82 17.77
C GLY A 191 27.02 -2.93 16.77
N ARG A 192 26.44 -2.90 15.56
CA ARG A 192 26.80 -3.79 14.45
C ARG A 192 27.52 -3.00 13.36
N GLU A 193 28.43 -3.68 12.68
CA GLU A 193 29.09 -3.12 11.49
C GLU A 193 28.12 -3.11 10.30
N PHE A 194 28.03 -1.98 9.60
CA PHE A 194 27.24 -1.90 8.37
C PHE A 194 27.83 -0.90 7.37
N TYR A 195 27.56 -1.17 6.10
CA TYR A 195 28.02 -0.43 4.93
C TYR A 195 26.81 0.14 4.19
N PRO A 196 26.51 1.44 4.33
CA PRO A 196 25.43 2.07 3.59
C PRO A 196 25.86 2.34 2.14
N ILE A 197 25.05 1.87 1.20
CA ILE A 197 25.23 2.13 -0.23
C ILE A 197 23.95 2.78 -0.74
N ASP A 198 24.06 4.04 -1.15
CA ASP A 198 22.98 4.77 -1.79
C ASP A 198 23.43 5.14 -3.21
N SER A 199 22.53 5.06 -4.18
CA SER A 199 22.83 5.63 -5.49
C SER A 199 23.08 7.13 -5.32
N GLN A 200 24.14 7.66 -5.91
CA GLN A 200 24.24 9.08 -6.22
C GLN A 200 23.20 9.39 -7.30
N SER A 201 21.92 9.40 -6.95
CA SER A 201 20.94 10.08 -7.79
C SER A 201 21.05 11.55 -7.44
N PRO A 202 21.38 12.43 -8.41
CA PRO A 202 21.44 13.86 -8.15
C PRO A 202 20.11 14.28 -7.53
N ASP A 203 20.20 15.20 -6.58
CA ASP A 203 19.05 15.95 -6.13
C ASP A 203 18.22 16.31 -7.36
N ILE A 204 16.94 15.94 -7.38
CA ILE A 204 15.94 16.68 -8.16
C ILE A 204 15.72 17.99 -7.42
N ALA A 205 16.79 18.77 -7.32
CA ALA A 205 16.84 20.18 -7.01
C ALA A 205 17.03 20.86 -8.36
N ASN A 206 16.00 21.59 -8.78
CA ASN A 206 15.93 22.40 -9.99
C ASN A 206 15.76 21.59 -11.30
N ILE A 207 14.51 21.42 -11.72
CA ILE A 207 13.88 21.95 -12.96
C ILE A 207 12.37 21.97 -12.73
#